data_AF-A0A7Z2PQV0-F1
#
_entry.id   AF-A0A7Z2PQV0-F1
#
_cell.length_a   1.000
_cell.length_b   1.000
_cell.length_c   1.000
_cell.angle_alpha   90.00
_cell.angle_beta   90.00
_cell.angle_gamma   90.00
#
_symmetry.space_group_name_H-M   'P 1'
#
loop_
_entity.id
_entity.type
_entity.pdbx_description
1 polymer ?
#
loop_
_entity_poly.entity_id
_entity_poly.type
_entity_poly.pdbx_seq_one_letter_code
_entity_poly.pdbx_strand_id
1 'polypeptide(L)'
;MEVHRTSKGKAGFPLITSVEPVMFGVLRVVFDDGYEGVLDLRSVMGRGIWQNIRTKEDFFEVELEQFGGHVSWPKGRGATELPADGVRVTCERQETLLRSTHW
;
A
#
# COMPACT_ATOMS: atom_id res chain seq x y z
N MET A 1 28.61 0.73 -13.93
CA MET A 1 27.62 1.42 -14.79
C MET A 1 26.43 1.71 -13.89
N GLU A 2 26.41 2.90 -13.29
CA GLU A 2 25.43 3.27 -12.28
C GLU A 2 24.32 4.05 -12.97
N VAL A 3 23.13 3.47 -13.03
CA VAL A 3 21.99 4.09 -13.72
C VAL A 3 21.29 5.00 -12.71
N HIS A 4 21.73 6.24 -12.63
CA HIS A 4 20.91 7.32 -12.06
C HIS A 4 19.74 7.58 -13.03
N ARG A 5 18.55 7.10 -12.69
CA ARG A 5 17.31 7.53 -13.35
C ARG A 5 16.60 8.54 -12.46
N THR A 6 16.97 9.80 -12.63
CA THR A 6 16.15 10.93 -12.20
C THR A 6 15.13 11.21 -13.32
N SER A 7 13.99 10.52 -13.31
CA SER A 7 12.84 10.94 -14.12
C SER A 7 12.00 11.92 -13.32
N LYS A 8 12.44 13.18 -13.30
CA LYS A 8 11.63 14.30 -12.79
C LYS A 8 10.56 14.63 -13.84
N GLY A 9 9.40 13.99 -13.76
CA GLY A 9 8.25 14.25 -14.62
C GLY A 9 7.03 14.65 -13.78
N LYS A 10 6.42 15.81 -14.08
CA LYS A 10 5.12 16.33 -13.57
C LYS A 10 4.71 15.84 -12.17
N ALA A 11 5.05 16.59 -11.10
CA ALA A 11 4.58 16.42 -9.71
C ALA A 11 3.74 15.14 -9.48
N GLY A 12 4.40 13.99 -9.60
CA GLY A 12 3.76 12.68 -9.49
C GLY A 12 3.66 12.33 -8.02
N PHE A 13 2.62 11.58 -7.64
CA PHE A 13 2.62 10.96 -6.33
C PHE A 13 3.81 9.99 -6.22
N PRO A 14 4.44 9.88 -5.04
CA PRO A 14 5.52 8.93 -4.80
C PRO A 14 5.11 7.51 -5.20
N LEU A 15 6.02 6.78 -5.83
CA LEU A 15 5.82 5.38 -6.22
C LEU A 15 6.18 4.46 -5.05
N ILE A 16 5.54 3.29 -4.99
CA ILE A 16 5.85 2.28 -3.97
C ILE A 16 7.08 1.50 -4.42
N THR A 17 8.09 1.40 -3.54
CA THR A 17 9.33 0.66 -3.77
C THR A 17 9.36 -0.68 -3.04
N SER A 18 8.58 -0.82 -1.96
CA SER A 18 8.41 -2.07 -1.23
C SER A 18 7.05 -2.14 -0.55
N VAL A 19 6.48 -3.35 -0.49
CA VAL A 19 5.28 -3.68 0.27
C VAL A 19 5.50 -5.00 0.99
N GLU A 20 5.22 -5.03 2.29
CA GLU A 20 5.38 -6.23 3.13
C GLU A 20 4.12 -6.44 3.98
N PRO A 21 3.44 -7.60 3.90
CA PRO A 21 2.35 -7.92 4.82
C PRO A 21 2.92 -8.20 6.22
N VAL A 22 2.58 -7.33 7.17
CA VAL A 22 3.04 -7.45 8.57
C VAL A 22 2.13 -8.41 9.34
N MET A 23 0.82 -8.27 9.15
CA MET A 23 -0.22 -9.16 9.67
C MET A 23 -1.46 -9.07 8.79
N PHE A 24 -2.46 -9.93 9.01
CA PHE A 24 -3.70 -9.89 8.24
C PHE A 24 -4.37 -8.50 8.33
N GLY A 25 -4.55 -7.86 7.18
CA GLY A 25 -5.11 -6.51 7.07
C GLY A 25 -4.12 -5.38 7.35
N VAL A 26 -2.82 -5.63 7.48
CA VAL A 26 -1.81 -4.57 7.72
C VAL A 26 -0.59 -4.74 6.82
N LEU A 27 -0.23 -3.69 6.10
CA LEU A 27 0.96 -3.63 5.26
C LEU A 27 1.96 -2.60 5.81
N ARG A 28 3.25 -2.90 5.68
CA ARG A 28 4.33 -1.91 5.68
C ARG A 28 4.59 -1.53 4.23
N VAL A 29 4.74 -0.22 3.97
CA VAL A 29 4.91 0.32 2.62
C VAL A 29 6.07 1.32 2.62
N VAL A 30 6.96 1.21 1.64
CA VAL A 30 8.08 2.14 1.43
C VAL A 30 7.89 2.84 0.08
N PHE A 31 8.16 4.14 0.03
CA PHE A 31 8.01 4.97 -1.16
C PHE A 31 9.37 5.47 -1.68
N ASP A 32 9.41 5.87 -2.96
CA ASP A 32 10.62 6.37 -3.63
C ASP A 32 11.11 7.74 -3.15
N ASP A 33 10.26 8.47 -2.41
CA ASP A 33 10.61 9.73 -1.72
C ASP A 33 11.22 9.51 -0.32
N GLY A 34 11.37 8.25 0.10
CA GLY A 34 11.93 7.88 1.40
C GLY A 34 10.92 7.83 2.55
N TYR A 35 9.63 8.07 2.29
CA TYR A 35 8.58 7.84 3.29
C TYR A 35 8.36 6.34 3.54
N GLU A 36 8.24 5.98 4.81
CA GLU A 36 7.83 4.65 5.25
C GLU A 36 6.52 4.76 6.03
N GLY A 37 5.51 4.00 5.61
CA GLY A 37 4.17 4.03 6.17
C GLY A 37 3.64 2.67 6.57
N VAL A 38 2.64 2.69 7.45
CA VAL A 38 1.80 1.53 7.74
C VAL A 38 0.42 1.78 7.15
N LEU A 39 -0.06 0.83 6.35
CA LEU A 39 -1.42 0.82 5.83
C LEU A 39 -2.24 -0.22 6.60
N ASP A 40 -3.11 0.24 7.49
CA ASP A 40 -4.04 -0.59 8.27
C ASP A 40 -5.42 -0.67 7.58
N LEU A 41 -5.74 -1.83 7.03
CA LEU A 41 -6.99 -2.14 6.34
C LEU A 41 -7.97 -2.94 7.21
N ARG A 42 -7.63 -3.26 8.47
CA ARG A 42 -8.44 -4.17 9.31
C ARG A 42 -9.88 -3.70 9.50
N SER A 43 -10.11 -2.38 9.51
CA SER A 43 -11.45 -1.79 9.66
C SER A 43 -12.34 -1.97 8.42
N VAL A 44 -11.74 -2.19 7.25
CA VAL A 44 -12.44 -2.34 5.96
C VAL A 44 -12.45 -3.77 5.43
N MET A 45 -11.61 -4.66 6.00
CA MET A 45 -11.60 -6.08 5.64
C MET A 45 -13.00 -6.71 5.67
N GLY A 46 -13.30 -7.53 4.66
CA GLY A 46 -14.61 -8.18 4.51
C GLY A 46 -15.75 -7.25 4.05
N ARG A 47 -15.45 -6.01 3.65
CA ARG A 47 -16.45 -5.05 3.13
C ARG A 47 -16.04 -4.53 1.75
N GLY A 48 -17.03 -4.28 0.88
CA GLY A 48 -16.77 -3.73 -0.46
C GLY A 48 -15.74 -4.55 -1.23
N ILE A 49 -14.77 -3.88 -1.85
CA ILE A 49 -13.70 -4.50 -2.64
C ILE A 49 -12.82 -5.47 -1.82
N TRP A 50 -12.79 -5.32 -0.50
CA TRP A 50 -12.01 -6.16 0.41
C TRP A 50 -12.62 -7.55 0.62
N GLN A 51 -13.85 -7.79 0.17
CA GLN A 51 -14.47 -9.13 0.18
C GLN A 51 -13.81 -10.11 -0.79
N ASN A 52 -13.01 -9.61 -1.74
CA ASN A 52 -12.24 -10.44 -2.65
C ASN A 52 -11.06 -11.14 -1.96
N ILE A 53 -10.60 -10.61 -0.81
CA ILE A 53 -9.53 -11.16 0.02
C ILE A 53 -10.18 -11.85 1.21
N ARG A 54 -10.32 -13.18 1.16
CA ARG A 54 -11.15 -13.94 2.12
C ARG A 54 -10.36 -14.59 3.22
N THR A 55 -9.18 -15.07 2.87
CA THR A 55 -8.32 -15.79 3.79
C THR A 55 -7.13 -14.94 4.18
N LYS A 56 -6.45 -15.34 5.26
CA LYS A 56 -5.18 -14.73 5.63
C LYS A 56 -4.18 -14.96 4.50
N GLU A 57 -4.18 -16.15 3.93
CA GLU A 57 -3.29 -16.57 2.86
C GLU A 57 -3.47 -15.66 1.63
N ASP A 58 -4.72 -15.36 1.23
CA ASP A 58 -5.01 -14.44 0.13
C ASP A 58 -4.37 -13.07 0.37
N PHE A 59 -4.42 -12.56 1.61
CA PHE A 59 -3.88 -11.24 1.94
C PHE A 59 -2.35 -11.19 1.90
N PHE A 60 -1.69 -12.28 2.30
CA PHE A 60 -0.23 -12.34 2.33
C PHE A 60 0.39 -12.48 0.94
N GLU A 61 -0.43 -12.78 -0.07
CA GLU A 61 -0.09 -12.82 -1.48
C GLU A 61 -0.22 -11.44 -2.15
N VAL A 62 0.00 -10.37 -1.37
CA VAL A 62 0.05 -9.01 -1.90
C VAL A 62 1.23 -8.89 -2.87
N GLU A 63 0.98 -8.28 -4.02
CA GLU A 63 1.99 -8.03 -5.05
C GLU A 63 2.16 -6.53 -5.29
N LEU A 64 3.38 -6.13 -5.60
CA LEU A 64 3.72 -4.80 -6.06
C LEU A 64 3.85 -4.83 -7.58
N GLU A 65 3.16 -3.92 -8.27
CA GLU A 65 3.32 -3.74 -9.71
C GLU A 65 4.77 -3.35 -10.06
N GLN A 66 5.25 -3.76 -11.23
CA GLN A 66 6.66 -3.63 -11.65
C GLN A 66 7.24 -2.22 -11.52
N PHE A 67 6.44 -1.18 -11.76
CA PHE A 67 6.85 0.23 -11.67
C PHE A 67 6.38 0.91 -10.38
N GLY A 68 5.81 0.18 -9.43
CA GLY A 68 5.40 0.71 -8.14
C GLY A 68 4.12 1.54 -8.17
N GLY A 69 3.34 1.47 -9.27
CA GLY A 69 2.15 2.30 -9.44
C GLY A 69 0.95 1.87 -8.59
N HIS A 70 0.90 0.61 -8.17
CA HIS A 70 -0.15 0.07 -7.30
C HIS A 70 0.30 -1.22 -6.60
N VAL A 71 -0.43 -1.59 -5.54
CA VAL A 71 -0.37 -2.93 -4.93
C VAL A 71 -1.64 -3.70 -5.27
N SER A 72 -1.55 -5.02 -5.40
CA SER A 72 -2.67 -5.86 -5.81
C SER A 72 -2.74 -7.18 -5.05
N TRP A 73 -3.92 -7.80 -5.08
CA TRP A 73 -4.17 -9.15 -4.59
C TRP A 73 -4.74 -10.02 -5.72
N PRO A 74 -3.90 -10.73 -6.49
CA PRO A 74 -4.35 -11.43 -7.70
C PRO A 74 -5.06 -12.76 -7.42
N LYS A 75 -4.80 -13.40 -6.26
CA LYS A 75 -5.35 -14.72 -5.90
C LYS A 75 -6.75 -14.66 -5.25
N GLY A 76 -7.30 -13.47 -5.04
CA GLY A 76 -8.64 -13.29 -4.50
C GLY A 76 -9.75 -13.71 -5.47
N ARG A 77 -11.01 -13.49 -5.09
CA ARG A 77 -12.19 -13.77 -5.96
C ARG A 77 -12.40 -12.71 -7.07
N GLY A 78 -11.42 -11.85 -7.27
CA GLY A 78 -11.44 -10.72 -8.20
C GLY A 78 -10.22 -9.83 -7.93
N ALA A 79 -9.84 -9.02 -8.93
CA ALA A 79 -8.74 -8.08 -8.76
C ALA A 79 -9.10 -7.03 -7.71
N THR A 80 -8.27 -6.94 -6.67
CA THR A 80 -8.30 -5.83 -5.71
C THR A 80 -6.96 -5.13 -5.83
N GLU A 81 -7.01 -3.84 -6.21
CA GLU A 81 -5.83 -3.02 -6.46
C GLU A 81 -5.95 -1.70 -5.69
N LEU A 82 -4.82 -1.22 -5.18
CA LEU A 82 -4.70 0.09 -4.58
C LEU A 82 -3.62 0.92 -5.29
N PRO A 83 -4.00 2.02 -5.96
CA PRO A 83 -3.06 2.99 -6.51
C PRO A 83 -2.14 3.59 -5.43
N ALA A 84 -0.88 3.86 -5.80
CA ALA A 84 0.15 4.36 -4.89
C ALA A 84 -0.23 5.68 -4.18
N ASP A 85 -0.93 6.59 -4.88
CA ASP A 85 -1.42 7.85 -4.32
C ASP A 85 -2.46 7.61 -3.21
N GLY A 86 -3.40 6.70 -3.43
CA GLY A 86 -4.39 6.29 -2.43
C GLY A 86 -3.76 5.62 -1.21
N VAL A 87 -2.74 4.77 -1.43
CA VAL A 87 -1.95 4.16 -0.35
C VAL A 87 -1.24 5.24 0.47
N ARG A 88 -0.56 6.18 -0.21
CA ARG A 88 0.20 7.27 0.44
C ARG A 88 -0.70 8.13 1.32
N VAL A 89 -1.78 8.67 0.75
CA VAL A 89 -2.73 9.52 1.48
C VAL A 89 -3.32 8.78 2.68
N THR A 90 -3.60 7.48 2.55
CA THR A 90 -4.15 6.69 3.66
C THR A 90 -3.12 6.48 4.77
N CYS A 91 -1.86 6.19 4.44
CA CYS A 91 -0.77 6.07 5.42
C CYS A 91 -0.61 7.37 6.22
N GLU A 92 -0.49 8.51 5.53
CA GLU A 92 -0.34 9.82 6.17
C GLU A 92 -1.54 10.17 7.07
N ARG A 93 -2.77 9.84 6.62
CA ARG A 93 -3.97 10.05 7.42
C ARG A 93 -3.97 9.19 8.69
N GLN A 94 -3.59 7.92 8.58
CA GLN A 94 -3.52 7.01 9.73
C GLN A 94 -2.44 7.43 10.72
N GLU A 95 -1.27 7.83 10.23
CA GLU A 95 -0.19 8.37 11.04
C GLU A 95 -0.64 9.64 11.79
N THR A 96 -1.32 10.56 11.09
CA THR A 96 -1.87 11.77 11.69
C THR A 96 -2.87 11.44 12.81
N LEU A 97 -3.77 10.47 12.59
CA LEU A 97 -4.73 10.04 13.59
C LEU A 97 -4.03 9.43 14.83
N LEU A 98 -3.03 8.57 14.63
CA LEU A 98 -2.23 8.00 15.71
C LEU A 98 -1.51 9.07 16.51
N ARG A 99 -0.90 10.07 15.84
CA ARG A 99 -0.23 11.21 16.49
C ARG A 99 -1.21 12.16 17.17
N SER A 100 -2.45 12.27 16.71
CA SER A 100 -3.47 13.12 17.36
C SER A 100 -4.13 12.46 18.57
N THR A 101 -4.06 11.13 18.66
CA THR A 101 -4.61 10.35 19.77
C THR A 101 -3.57 10.29 20.89
N HIS A 102 -3.27 11.43 21.51
CA HIS A 102 -2.57 11.47 22.79
C HIS A 102 -3.63 11.52 23.91
N TRP A 103 -3.56 10.54 24.83
CA TRP A 103 -4.24 10.57 26.12
C TRP A 103 -3.27 11.10 27.18
#